data_AF-A0A959T0Z0-F1
#
_entry.id   AF-A0A959T0Z0-F1
#
_cell.length_a   1.000
_cell.length_b   1.000
_cell.length_c   1.000
_cell.angle_alpha   90.00
_cell.angle_beta   90.00
_cell.angle_gamma   90.00
#
_symmetry.space_group_name_H-M   'P 1'
#
loop_
_entity.id
_entity.type
_entity.pdbx_description
1 polymer ?
#
loop_
_entity_poly.entity_id
_entity_poly.type
_entity_poly.pdbx_seq_one_letter_code
_entity_poly.pdbx_strand_id
1 'polypeptide(L)'
;MRSIGATVLITALLLVGCSEAPVFQADVAIPDGSWDRAYKPSFTFNISDTLAKHDVYIDVRHTGDYPFSDLFLFVDLEGPGGRHARDTVECLLADPTGAWFGKGQGFIFADRYKAHVLYKLGDRFP
;
A
#
# COMPACT_ATOMS: atom_id res chain seq x y z
N MET A 1 -47.49 2.64 -11.15
CA MET A 1 -46.43 2.01 -11.98
C MET A 1 -45.41 3.00 -12.54
N ARG A 2 -45.79 4.20 -13.03
CA ARG A 2 -44.83 5.18 -13.60
C ARG A 2 -43.86 5.81 -12.57
N SER A 3 -44.28 6.01 -11.32
CA SER A 3 -43.43 6.56 -10.25
C SER A 3 -42.41 5.56 -9.70
N ILE A 4 -42.76 4.29 -9.60
CA ILE A 4 -41.91 3.22 -9.07
C ILE A 4 -40.66 3.03 -9.95
N GLY A 5 -40.83 3.08 -11.27
CA GLY A 5 -39.70 2.99 -12.22
C GLY A 5 -38.70 4.15 -12.07
N ALA A 6 -39.19 5.36 -11.79
CA ALA A 6 -38.33 6.52 -11.56
C ALA A 6 -37.56 6.40 -10.22
N THR A 7 -38.23 5.92 -9.16
CA THR A 7 -37.57 5.71 -7.86
C THR A 7 -36.46 4.64 -7.94
N VAL A 8 -36.72 3.53 -8.65
CA VAL A 8 -35.71 2.47 -8.85
C VAL A 8 -34.50 2.98 -9.64
N LEU A 9 -34.73 3.80 -10.68
CA LEU A 9 -33.66 4.39 -11.48
C LEU A 9 -32.79 5.36 -10.67
N ILE A 10 -33.40 6.21 -9.85
CA ILE A 10 -32.68 7.17 -8.98
C ILE A 10 -31.83 6.42 -7.94
N THR A 11 -32.37 5.36 -7.32
CA THR A 11 -31.61 4.54 -6.36
C THR A 11 -30.44 3.81 -7.02
N ALA A 12 -30.60 3.35 -8.27
CA ALA A 12 -29.52 2.71 -9.02
C ALA A 12 -28.38 3.67 -9.37
N LEU A 13 -28.68 4.95 -9.65
CA LEU A 13 -27.69 5.99 -9.92
C LEU A 13 -26.86 6.37 -8.68
N LEU A 14 -27.43 6.21 -7.48
CA LEU A 14 -26.73 6.48 -6.21
C LEU A 14 -25.72 5.39 -5.80
N LEU A 15 -25.73 4.24 -6.48
CA LEU A 15 -24.82 3.12 -6.20
C LEU A 15 -23.51 3.19 -7.01
N VAL A 16 -23.34 4.21 -7.85
CA VAL A 16 -22.14 4.37 -8.68
C VAL A 16 -21.14 5.27 -7.95
N GLY A 17 -20.31 4.67 -7.09
CA GLY A 17 -19.13 5.32 -6.51
C GLY A 17 -17.87 4.76 -7.15
N CYS A 18 -17.02 5.62 -7.72
CA CYS A 18 -15.70 5.22 -8.20
C CYS A 18 -14.67 5.81 -7.23
N SER A 19 -13.86 4.96 -6.59
CA SER A 19 -12.67 5.42 -5.88
C SER A 19 -11.60 5.79 -6.92
N GLU A 20 -10.84 6.85 -6.67
CA GLU A 20 -9.70 7.18 -7.53
C GLU A 20 -8.70 6.02 -7.54
N ALA A 21 -8.24 5.65 -8.73
CA ALA A 21 -7.19 4.66 -8.87
C ALA A 21 -5.86 5.24 -8.36
N PRO A 22 -5.00 4.43 -7.72
CA PRO A 22 -3.68 4.90 -7.33
C PRO A 22 -2.88 5.30 -8.57
N VAL A 23 -2.07 6.35 -8.45
CA VAL A 23 -1.19 6.83 -9.53
C VAL A 23 -0.19 5.76 -9.96
N PHE A 24 0.27 4.95 -9.01
CA PHE A 24 1.13 3.80 -9.25
C PHE A 24 0.90 2.74 -8.17
N GLN A 25 0.97 1.46 -8.57
CA GLN A 25 0.96 0.32 -7.66
C GLN A 25 1.75 -0.82 -8.30
N ALA A 26 2.67 -1.42 -7.55
CA ALA A 26 3.43 -2.58 -7.99
C ALA A 26 3.89 -3.40 -6.78
N ASP A 27 4.05 -4.71 -7.00
CA ASP A 27 4.45 -5.68 -6.01
C ASP A 27 5.58 -6.55 -6.59
N VAL A 28 6.51 -6.99 -5.75
CA VAL A 28 7.51 -7.99 -6.14
C VAL A 28 7.49 -9.14 -5.14
N ALA A 29 7.58 -10.36 -5.65
CA ALA A 29 7.74 -11.53 -4.81
C ALA A 29 9.15 -11.55 -4.19
N ILE A 30 9.23 -12.00 -2.94
CA ILE A 30 10.51 -12.27 -2.29
C ILE A 30 11.04 -13.62 -2.83
N PRO A 31 12.27 -13.68 -3.35
CA PRO A 31 12.87 -14.94 -3.82
C PRO A 31 12.83 -16.01 -2.74
N ASP A 32 12.44 -17.23 -3.13
CA ASP A 32 12.39 -18.42 -2.25
C ASP A 32 11.58 -18.25 -0.95
N GLY A 33 10.73 -17.21 -0.86
CA GLY A 33 9.98 -16.88 0.35
C GLY A 33 10.85 -16.41 1.53
N SER A 34 12.12 -16.10 1.30
CA SER A 34 13.06 -15.68 2.34
C SER A 34 13.74 -14.36 1.96
N TRP A 35 13.64 -13.36 2.83
CA TRP A 35 14.22 -12.06 2.55
C TRP A 35 15.70 -12.02 2.95
N ASP A 36 16.58 -12.08 1.94
CA ASP A 36 18.03 -11.81 2.13
C ASP A 36 18.29 -10.30 2.30
N ARG A 37 19.11 -9.92 3.29
CA ARG A 37 19.48 -8.52 3.55
C ARG A 37 20.09 -7.79 2.34
N ALA A 38 20.75 -8.50 1.43
CA ALA A 38 21.31 -7.95 0.21
C ALA A 38 20.25 -7.72 -0.88
N TYR A 39 19.10 -8.39 -0.80
CA TYR A 39 18.00 -8.22 -1.74
C TYR A 39 17.26 -6.91 -1.46
N LYS A 40 17.27 -6.01 -2.45
CA LYS A 40 16.66 -4.68 -2.40
C LYS A 40 15.66 -4.52 -3.55
N PRO A 41 14.36 -4.74 -3.30
CA PRO A 41 13.30 -4.39 -4.24
C PRO A 41 13.42 -2.94 -4.69
N SER A 42 13.24 -2.68 -5.99
CA SER A 42 13.22 -1.34 -6.56
C SER A 42 12.01 -1.19 -7.49
N PHE A 43 11.34 -0.04 -7.41
CA PHE A 43 10.19 0.27 -8.25
C PHE A 43 10.45 1.58 -8.98
N THR A 44 10.11 1.61 -10.27
CA THR A 44 10.22 2.82 -11.10
C THR A 44 8.84 3.21 -11.59
N PHE A 45 8.50 4.47 -11.39
CA PHE A 45 7.20 5.04 -11.77
C PHE A 45 7.39 6.44 -12.32
N ASN A 46 6.43 6.91 -13.12
CA ASN A 46 6.46 8.23 -13.73
C ASN A 46 5.35 9.10 -13.15
N ILE A 47 5.71 10.24 -12.57
CA ILE A 47 4.76 11.23 -12.03
C ILE A 47 4.79 12.44 -12.95
N SER A 48 3.68 12.70 -13.64
CA SER A 48 3.57 13.84 -14.57
C SER A 48 3.30 15.17 -13.87
N ASP A 49 2.61 15.18 -12.72
CA ASP A 49 2.39 16.36 -11.89
C ASP A 49 3.22 16.30 -10.61
N THR A 50 4.31 17.08 -10.55
CA THR A 50 5.20 17.15 -9.38
C THR A 50 4.76 18.21 -8.36
N LEU A 51 3.71 18.99 -8.64
CA LEU A 51 3.17 19.99 -7.73
C LEU A 51 2.07 19.41 -6.83
N ALA A 52 1.34 18.42 -7.36
CA ALA A 52 0.40 17.62 -6.61
C ALA A 52 1.08 16.92 -5.43
N LYS A 53 0.29 16.76 -4.37
CA LYS A 53 0.66 16.05 -3.16
C LYS A 53 0.15 14.63 -3.27
N HIS A 54 0.98 13.67 -2.90
CA HIS A 54 0.64 12.26 -2.98
C HIS A 54 0.88 11.56 -1.65
N ASP A 55 0.05 10.57 -1.41
CA ASP A 55 0.24 9.63 -0.31
C ASP A 55 1.05 8.46 -0.82
N VAL A 56 2.08 8.09 -0.07
CA VAL A 56 2.92 6.93 -0.37
C VAL A 56 2.66 5.88 0.68
N TYR A 57 2.33 4.69 0.23
CA TYR A 57 2.08 3.52 1.06
C TYR A 57 3.11 2.44 0.76
N ILE A 58 3.45 1.67 1.79
CA ILE A 58 4.25 0.47 1.65
C ILE A 58 3.38 -0.73 2.03
N ASP A 59 3.28 -1.67 1.09
CA ASP A 59 2.50 -2.88 1.24
C ASP A 59 3.43 -4.05 1.52
N VAL A 60 3.23 -4.70 2.68
CA VAL A 60 3.97 -5.89 3.08
C VAL A 60 3.00 -7.06 3.15
N ARG A 61 3.30 -8.12 2.39
CA ARG A 61 2.59 -9.39 2.42
C ARG A 61 3.51 -10.45 2.99
N HIS A 62 3.08 -11.10 4.06
CA HIS A 62 3.86 -12.13 4.75
C HIS A 62 3.03 -13.37 5.04
N THR A 63 3.70 -14.50 5.33
CA THR A 63 3.06 -15.71 5.84
C THR A 63 3.18 -15.75 7.37
N GLY A 64 2.45 -16.68 8.00
CA GLY A 64 2.63 -16.99 9.42
C GLY A 64 4.00 -17.56 9.81
N ASP A 65 4.87 -17.86 8.83
CA ASP A 65 6.24 -18.34 9.07
C ASP A 65 7.21 -17.19 9.36
N TYR A 66 6.82 -15.94 9.10
CA TYR A 66 7.61 -14.78 9.48
C TYR A 66 7.62 -14.63 11.02
N PRO A 67 8.79 -14.67 11.68
CA PRO A 67 8.85 -14.89 13.12
C PRO A 67 8.78 -13.61 13.96
N PHE A 68 8.65 -12.43 13.36
CA PHE A 68 8.69 -11.13 14.05
C PHE A 68 7.35 -10.40 13.95
N SER A 69 7.05 -9.56 14.95
CA SER A 69 5.85 -8.73 15.00
C SER A 69 5.95 -7.45 14.16
N ASP A 70 7.14 -7.12 13.69
CA ASP A 70 7.48 -5.89 12.99
C ASP A 70 8.53 -6.11 11.90
N LEU A 71 8.65 -5.13 11.00
CA LEU A 71 9.65 -5.09 9.94
C LEU A 71 10.09 -3.64 9.74
N PHE A 72 11.37 -3.36 9.95
CA PHE A 72 11.96 -2.05 9.68
C PHE A 72 12.52 -1.98 8.26
N LEU A 73 12.13 -0.97 7.51
CA LEU A 73 12.56 -0.72 6.14
C LEU A 73 13.31 0.60 6.04
N PHE A 74 14.46 0.60 5.35
CA PHE A 74 15.11 1.82 4.90
C PHE A 74 14.67 2.10 3.47
N VAL A 75 13.92 3.19 3.29
CA VAL A 75 13.27 3.52 2.03
C VAL A 75 14.04 4.64 1.38
N ASP A 76 14.53 4.40 0.17
CA ASP A 76 15.20 5.37 -0.67
C ASP A 76 14.26 5.83 -1.80
N LEU A 77 14.10 7.14 -1.94
CA LEU A 77 13.36 7.77 -3.02
C LEU A 77 14.30 8.65 -3.84
N GLU A 78 14.49 8.28 -5.09
CA GLU A 78 15.33 9.01 -6.04
C GLU A 78 14.46 9.77 -7.05
N GLY A 79 14.60 11.10 -7.05
CA GLY A 79 13.91 12.01 -7.95
C GLY A 79 14.84 12.55 -9.06
N PRO A 80 14.28 13.21 -10.08
CA PRO A 80 15.07 13.78 -11.16
C PRO A 80 16.06 14.83 -10.63
N GLY A 81 17.19 14.99 -11.31
CA GLY A 81 18.23 15.95 -10.94
C GLY A 81 19.09 15.54 -9.74
N GLY A 82 19.11 14.25 -9.38
CA GLY A 82 19.92 13.73 -8.26
C GLY A 82 19.37 14.11 -6.89
N ARG A 83 18.06 14.31 -6.79
CA ARG A 83 17.38 14.56 -5.52
C ARG A 83 17.13 13.21 -4.86
N HIS A 84 17.61 13.02 -3.64
CA HIS A 84 17.44 11.78 -2.88
C HIS A 84 16.79 12.09 -1.54
N ALA A 85 15.85 11.24 -1.14
CA ALA A 85 15.29 11.21 0.21
C ALA A 85 15.43 9.79 0.77
N ARG A 86 15.84 9.69 2.03
CA ARG A 86 15.85 8.42 2.76
C ARG A 86 15.07 8.57 4.04
N ASP A 87 14.30 7.54 4.39
CA ASP A 87 13.63 7.44 5.68
C ASP A 87 13.61 6.00 6.19
N THR A 88 13.26 5.84 7.47
CA THR A 88 13.06 4.54 8.09
C THR A 88 11.59 4.35 8.42
N VAL A 89 11.01 3.25 7.95
CA VAL A 89 9.61 2.92 8.15
C VAL A 89 9.51 1.68 9.03
N GLU A 90 8.74 1.79 10.11
CA GLU A 90 8.37 0.65 10.95
C GLU A 90 7.06 0.07 10.46
N CYS A 91 7.10 -1.15 9.94
CA CYS A 91 5.91 -1.91 9.56
C CYS A 91 5.52 -2.81 10.72
N LEU A 92 4.52 -2.40 11.51
CA LEU A 92 3.91 -3.26 12.50
C LEU A 92 3.07 -4.33 11.79
N LEU A 93 3.39 -5.60 12.02
CA LEU A 93 2.76 -6.77 11.40
C LEU A 93 1.89 -7.57 12.37
N ALA A 94 2.14 -7.50 13.68
CA ALA A 94 1.30 -8.10 14.71
C ALA A 94 1.09 -7.17 15.91
N ASP A 95 0.02 -7.41 16.65
CA ASP A 95 -0.20 -6.78 17.95
C ASP A 95 0.66 -7.44 19.06
N PRO A 96 0.71 -6.87 20.28
CA PRO A 96 1.48 -7.44 21.39
C PRO A 96 1.04 -8.85 21.85
N THR A 97 -0.13 -9.32 21.42
CA THR A 97 -0.60 -10.69 21.68
C THR A 97 -0.11 -11.70 20.63
N GLY A 98 0.52 -11.21 19.57
CA GLY A 98 0.96 -12.00 18.42
C GLY A 98 -0.13 -12.18 17.35
N ALA A 99 -1.26 -11.48 17.47
CA ALA A 99 -2.28 -11.54 16.43
C ALA A 99 -1.86 -10.68 15.23
N TRP A 100 -1.75 -11.31 14.06
CA TRP A 100 -1.34 -10.66 12.83
C TRP A 100 -2.31 -9.54 12.42
N PHE A 101 -1.76 -8.40 12.05
CA PHE A 101 -2.47 -7.34 11.37
C PHE A 101 -2.73 -7.75 9.92
N GLY A 102 -4.00 -7.71 9.57
CA GLY A 102 -4.47 -7.83 8.22
C GLY A 102 -5.48 -8.95 8.00
N LYS A 103 -5.78 -9.21 6.75
CA LYS A 103 -6.79 -10.15 6.27
C LYS A 103 -6.14 -10.97 5.17
N GLY A 104 -6.59 -12.18 4.98
CA GLY A 104 -6.09 -13.03 3.91
C GLY A 104 -6.66 -14.42 4.02
N GLN A 105 -6.48 -15.19 2.95
CA GLN A 105 -6.96 -16.55 2.89
C GLN A 105 -5.87 -17.50 3.36
N GLY A 106 -6.16 -18.32 4.37
CA GLY A 106 -5.21 -19.27 4.94
C GLY A 106 -4.13 -18.58 5.79
N PHE A 107 -2.86 -18.91 5.54
CA PHE A 107 -1.71 -18.46 6.33
C PHE A 107 -1.03 -17.21 5.78
N ILE A 108 -1.60 -16.59 4.75
CA ILE A 108 -1.04 -15.41 4.12
C ILE A 108 -1.80 -14.19 4.61
N PHE A 109 -1.08 -13.22 5.15
CA PHE A 109 -1.63 -11.98 5.68
C PHE A 109 -1.27 -10.84 4.72
N ALA A 110 -2.30 -10.16 4.21
CA ALA A 110 -2.16 -9.04 3.28
C ALA A 110 -3.36 -8.10 3.46
N ASP A 111 -3.21 -6.96 4.15
CA ASP A 111 -4.33 -6.03 4.27
C ASP A 111 -3.98 -4.61 3.90
N ARG A 112 -4.69 -4.17 2.86
CA ARG A 112 -4.70 -2.82 2.34
C ARG A 112 -5.13 -1.76 3.40
N TYR A 113 -5.78 -2.17 4.47
CA TYR A 113 -6.37 -1.27 5.47
C TYR A 113 -5.71 -1.31 6.86
N LYS A 114 -4.86 -2.31 7.15
CA LYS A 114 -4.20 -2.45 8.47
C LYS A 114 -2.68 -2.62 8.40
N ALA A 115 -2.14 -3.11 7.29
CA ALA A 115 -0.70 -3.22 7.05
C ALA A 115 -0.18 -2.17 6.02
N HIS A 116 -1.05 -1.27 5.54
CA HIS A 116 -0.62 -0.06 4.83
C HIS A 116 0.13 0.83 5.79
N VAL A 117 1.45 0.80 5.70
CA VAL A 117 2.24 1.79 6.39
C VAL A 117 2.23 3.03 5.53
N LEU A 118 1.47 4.03 5.97
CA LEU A 118 1.51 5.37 5.40
C LEU A 118 2.93 5.90 5.61
N TYR A 119 3.72 5.85 4.55
CA TYR A 119 5.09 6.30 4.56
C TYR A 119 5.13 7.84 4.49
N LYS A 120 4.37 8.43 3.57
CA LYS A 120 4.28 9.88 3.40
C LYS A 120 2.85 10.31 3.14
N LEU A 121 2.41 11.37 3.82
CA LEU A 121 1.06 11.94 3.70
C LEU A 121 1.14 13.31 3.05
N GLY A 122 0.51 13.46 1.89
CA GLY A 122 0.36 14.75 1.23
C GLY A 122 1.68 15.46 0.94
N ASP A 123 2.70 14.69 0.54
CA ASP A 123 4.05 15.17 0.24
C ASP A 123 4.24 15.31 -1.27
N ARG A 124 5.14 16.21 -1.68
CA ARG A 124 5.54 16.34 -3.09
C ARG A 124 6.69 15.39 -3.37
N PHE A 125 6.70 14.80 -4.57
CA PHE A 125 7.83 13.99 -5.00
C PHE A 125 9.10 14.85 -5.09
N PRO A 126 10.24 14.34 -4.57
CA PRO A 126 11.47 15.09 -4.43
C PRO A 126 11.97 15.62 -5.74
#